data_AF-A0A183BJR4-F1
#
_entry.id   AF-A0A183BJR4-F1
#
_cell.length_a   1.000
_cell.length_b   1.000
_cell.length_c   1.000
_cell.angle_alpha   90.00
_cell.angle_beta   90.00
_cell.angle_gamma   90.00
#
_symmetry.space_group_name_H-M   'P 1'
#
loop_
_entity.id
_entity.type
_entity.pdbx_description
1 polymer ?
#
loop_
_entity_poly.entity_id
_entity_poly.type
_entity_poly.pdbx_seq_one_letter_code
_entity_poly.pdbx_strand_id
1 'polypeptide(L)'
;MSLLLGLGVRLQLKDSSEQLRRHLRKIIPAIGSLINRELKSTATRNQLKRLIEMVCAVPSEVISSHFGLFCGYVLTGISDVRAPIRTLSFDVLTLLLQKYGRLCSQNRELFSAFLQLMDGQRKPENRTKLLDALSQFIVVFGVFNDNKLWPERTLTISFEKEVTETRSSAPAVSLLPSAAYFHFPVLCLDSATSADGTSPLMTRDGLLNCCRVFCPLLEAIIQVEKDADGTKFTSTMSRVHNVVSRLVDVSLHVLDLQFDGAGELRGQIVAMFGQLRRCPLTGASRKLAKKFDLLAAQN
;
A
#
# COMPACT_ATOMS: atom_id res chain seq x y z
N MET A 1 -8.40 28.02 -11.10
CA MET A 1 -7.42 27.94 -12.22
C MET A 1 -6.09 28.62 -11.89
N SER A 2 -6.10 29.74 -11.15
CA SER A 2 -4.90 30.51 -10.81
C SER A 2 -3.85 29.76 -9.97
N LEU A 3 -4.25 28.78 -9.14
CA LEU A 3 -3.32 27.95 -8.36
C LEU A 3 -2.56 26.92 -9.21
N LEU A 4 -3.24 26.25 -10.16
CA LEU A 4 -2.62 25.27 -11.07
C LEU A 4 -1.70 25.94 -12.10
N LEU A 5 -2.09 27.10 -12.61
CA LEU A 5 -1.24 27.94 -13.46
C LEU A 5 -0.07 28.53 -12.66
N GLY A 6 -0.30 29.00 -11.43
CA GLY A 6 0.75 29.55 -10.57
C GLY A 6 1.80 28.52 -10.12
N LEU A 7 1.38 27.29 -9.81
CA LEU A 7 2.29 26.18 -9.47
C LEU A 7 2.96 25.58 -10.71
N GLY A 8 2.20 25.41 -11.80
CA GLY A 8 2.71 24.86 -13.07
C GLY A 8 3.71 25.78 -13.79
N VAL A 9 3.58 27.10 -13.64
CA VAL A 9 4.53 28.08 -14.20
C VAL A 9 5.77 28.26 -13.31
N ARG A 10 5.65 28.07 -11.98
CA ARG A 10 6.79 28.20 -11.04
C ARG A 10 7.67 26.95 -10.95
N LEU A 11 7.17 25.78 -11.32
CA LEU A 11 7.94 24.54 -11.37
C LEU A 11 8.63 24.39 -12.74
N GLN A 12 9.55 25.30 -13.07
CA GLN A 12 10.48 25.10 -14.19
C GLN A 12 11.52 24.02 -13.82
N LEU A 13 11.71 23.08 -14.74
CA LEU A 13 12.08 21.68 -14.50
C LEU A 13 13.53 21.37 -14.05
N LYS A 14 14.39 22.35 -13.75
CA LYS A 14 15.77 22.09 -13.26
C LYS A 14 15.98 22.38 -11.76
N ASP A 15 15.30 23.39 -11.20
CA ASP A 15 15.31 23.71 -9.75
C ASP A 15 14.08 23.15 -8.99
N SER A 16 13.23 22.44 -9.72
CA SER A 16 11.89 22.01 -9.27
C SER A 16 11.90 21.04 -8.09
N SER A 17 12.89 20.15 -7.96
CA SER A 17 12.90 19.12 -6.89
C SER A 17 13.09 19.74 -5.50
N GLU A 18 14.07 20.64 -5.34
CA GLU A 18 14.32 21.31 -4.06
C GLU A 18 13.21 22.28 -3.69
N GLN A 19 12.66 23.01 -4.67
CA GLN A 19 11.51 23.88 -4.42
C GLN A 19 10.26 23.07 -4.07
N LEU A 20 10.02 21.93 -4.72
CA LEU A 20 8.90 21.04 -4.42
C LEU A 20 8.99 20.51 -3.00
N ARG A 21 10.18 20.02 -2.59
CA ARG A 21 10.48 19.56 -1.22
C ARG A 21 10.13 20.61 -0.16
N ARG A 22 10.55 21.87 -0.38
CA ARG A 22 10.29 22.99 0.56
C ARG A 22 8.81 23.39 0.65
N HIS A 23 8.01 23.10 -0.37
CA HIS A 23 6.62 23.56 -0.46
C HIS A 23 5.57 22.44 -0.31
N LEU A 24 5.97 21.20 0.01
CA LEU A 24 5.04 20.08 0.17
C LEU A 24 3.88 20.40 1.13
N ARG A 25 4.15 21.11 2.24
CA ARG A 25 3.13 21.55 3.19
C ARG A 25 1.99 22.36 2.56
N LYS A 26 2.26 23.12 1.49
CA LYS A 26 1.24 23.90 0.75
C LYS A 26 0.69 23.12 -0.44
N ILE A 27 1.52 22.32 -1.09
CA ILE A 27 1.20 21.61 -2.32
C ILE A 27 0.27 20.42 -2.05
N ILE A 28 0.54 19.63 -1.01
CA ILE A 28 -0.25 18.44 -0.68
C ILE A 28 -1.71 18.78 -0.38
N PRO A 29 -2.05 19.77 0.47
CA PRO A 29 -3.44 20.18 0.66
C PRO A 29 -4.10 20.67 -0.64
N ALA A 30 -3.38 21.43 -1.46
CA ALA A 30 -3.91 21.94 -2.72
C ALA A 30 -4.23 20.79 -3.70
N ILE A 31 -3.32 19.84 -3.88
CA ILE A 31 -3.52 18.63 -4.69
C ILE A 31 -4.66 17.79 -4.12
N GLY A 32 -4.68 17.56 -2.80
CA GLY A 32 -5.72 16.81 -2.12
C GLY A 32 -7.12 17.37 -2.39
N SER A 33 -7.27 18.70 -2.32
CA SER A 33 -8.53 19.36 -2.67
C SER A 33 -8.92 19.18 -4.15
N LEU A 34 -7.94 19.08 -5.05
CA LEU A 34 -8.16 18.90 -6.48
C LEU A 34 -8.50 17.44 -6.84
N ILE A 35 -7.94 16.46 -6.12
CA ILE A 35 -8.31 15.05 -6.26
C ILE A 35 -9.80 14.87 -5.95
N ASN A 36 -10.28 15.50 -4.88
CA ASN A 36 -11.67 15.40 -4.40
C ASN A 36 -12.64 16.36 -5.11
N ARG A 37 -12.18 17.02 -6.18
CA ARG A 37 -13.00 17.93 -6.98
C ARG A 37 -13.27 17.34 -8.35
N GLU A 38 -14.52 17.46 -8.78
CA GLU A 38 -14.87 17.10 -10.15
C GLU A 38 -14.33 18.14 -11.14
N LEU A 39 -13.31 17.73 -11.89
CA LEU A 39 -12.69 18.56 -12.93
C LEU A 39 -13.40 18.33 -14.25
N LYS A 40 -13.96 19.39 -14.84
CA LYS A 40 -14.71 19.31 -16.12
C LYS A 40 -13.78 19.19 -17.35
N SER A 41 -12.60 19.79 -17.30
CA SER A 41 -11.65 19.80 -18.43
C SER A 41 -10.65 18.65 -18.37
N THR A 42 -10.52 17.89 -19.46
CA THR A 42 -9.50 16.84 -19.64
C THR A 42 -8.08 17.40 -19.51
N ALA A 43 -7.82 18.62 -19.99
CA ALA A 43 -6.51 19.26 -19.86
C ALA A 43 -6.14 19.48 -18.38
N THR A 44 -7.08 19.95 -17.57
CA THR A 44 -6.88 20.16 -16.12
C THR A 44 -6.66 18.84 -15.39
N ARG A 45 -7.38 17.77 -15.77
CA ARG A 45 -7.15 16.42 -15.21
C ARG A 45 -5.75 15.91 -15.53
N ASN A 46 -5.28 16.09 -16.77
CA ASN A 46 -3.94 15.65 -17.18
C ASN A 46 -2.84 16.47 -16.48
N GLN A 47 -3.05 17.77 -16.27
CA GLN A 47 -2.15 18.60 -15.46
C GLN A 47 -2.09 18.13 -14.00
N LEU A 48 -3.24 17.81 -13.40
CA LEU A 48 -3.29 17.27 -12.05
C LEU A 48 -2.55 15.93 -11.95
N LYS A 49 -2.71 15.02 -12.92
CA LYS A 49 -1.99 13.75 -12.97
C LYS A 49 -0.47 13.95 -12.98
N ARG A 50 0.03 14.84 -13.85
CA ARG A 50 1.46 15.19 -13.89
C ARG A 50 1.96 15.77 -12.57
N LEU A 51 1.15 16.63 -11.93
CA LEU A 51 1.51 17.22 -10.64
C LEU A 51 1.59 16.16 -9.53
N ILE A 52 0.65 15.21 -9.51
CA ILE A 52 0.67 14.07 -8.60
C ILE A 52 1.91 13.21 -8.85
N GLU A 53 2.25 12.90 -10.10
CA GLU A 53 3.46 12.15 -10.46
C GLU A 53 4.74 12.85 -9.98
N MET A 54 4.82 14.18 -10.13
CA MET A 54 5.95 14.97 -9.63
C MET A 54 6.06 14.92 -8.11
N VAL A 55 4.95 15.06 -7.38
CA VAL A 55 4.95 14.93 -5.91
C VAL A 55 5.36 13.53 -5.48
N CYS A 56 4.85 12.49 -6.15
CA CYS A 56 5.20 11.10 -5.88
C CYS A 56 6.62 10.71 -6.34
N ALA A 57 7.35 11.60 -7.02
CA ALA A 57 8.77 11.42 -7.35
C ALA A 57 9.71 11.92 -6.23
N VAL A 58 9.19 12.63 -5.23
CA VAL A 58 9.97 13.09 -4.08
C VAL A 58 10.38 11.88 -3.21
N PRO A 59 11.62 11.84 -2.67
CA PRO A 59 12.07 10.74 -1.82
C PRO A 59 11.18 10.51 -0.59
N SER A 60 11.15 9.26 -0.12
CA SER A 60 10.27 8.82 0.96
C SER A 60 10.52 9.59 2.27
N GLU A 61 11.77 9.99 2.50
CA GLU A 61 12.22 10.68 3.70
C GLU A 61 11.59 12.06 3.80
N VAL A 62 11.43 12.74 2.66
CA VAL A 62 10.89 14.11 2.62
C VAL A 62 9.37 14.11 2.68
N ILE A 63 8.70 13.17 2.00
CA ILE A 63 7.23 13.12 2.00
C ILE A 63 6.67 12.51 3.29
N SER A 64 7.47 11.75 4.05
CA SER A 64 7.06 11.02 5.26
C SER A 64 6.17 11.84 6.22
N SER A 65 6.62 13.07 6.55
CA SER A 65 5.90 14.00 7.45
C SER A 65 4.56 14.51 6.91
N HIS A 66 4.30 14.34 5.62
CA HIS A 66 3.07 14.76 4.95
C HIS A 66 2.26 13.59 4.38
N PHE A 67 2.79 12.38 4.47
CA PHE A 67 2.23 11.19 3.84
C PHE A 67 0.85 10.86 4.39
N GLY A 68 0.66 10.91 5.72
CA GLY A 68 -0.64 10.67 6.35
C GLY A 68 -1.72 11.63 5.84
N LEU A 69 -1.41 12.92 5.75
CA LEU A 69 -2.33 13.93 5.20
C LEU A 69 -2.65 13.65 3.73
N PHE A 70 -1.64 13.30 2.92
CA PHE A 70 -1.85 13.01 1.52
C PHE A 70 -2.71 11.75 1.33
N CYS A 71 -2.43 10.69 2.08
CA CYS A 71 -3.26 9.49 2.14
C CYS A 71 -4.68 9.80 2.56
N GLY A 72 -4.91 10.64 3.57
CA GLY A 72 -6.26 11.05 4.00
C GLY A 72 -7.08 11.64 2.86
N TYR A 73 -6.49 12.52 2.03
CA TYR A 73 -7.18 13.05 0.84
C TYR A 73 -7.52 11.96 -0.18
N VAL A 74 -6.59 11.02 -0.42
CA VAL A 74 -6.79 9.91 -1.35
C VAL A 74 -7.88 8.95 -0.86
N LEU A 75 -7.87 8.59 0.43
CA LEU A 75 -8.88 7.73 1.04
C LEU A 75 -10.26 8.38 1.02
N THR A 76 -10.34 9.70 1.26
CA THR A 76 -11.59 10.46 1.11
C THR A 76 -12.13 10.34 -0.33
N GLY A 77 -11.27 10.47 -1.33
CA GLY A 77 -11.68 10.37 -2.73
C GLY A 77 -12.06 8.95 -3.17
N ILE A 78 -11.48 7.92 -2.56
CA ILE A 78 -11.87 6.51 -2.77
C ILE A 78 -13.31 6.25 -2.30
N SER A 79 -13.72 6.89 -1.20
CA SER A 79 -15.08 6.79 -0.66
C SER A 79 -16.11 7.68 -1.38
N ASP A 80 -15.68 8.50 -2.36
CA ASP A 80 -16.57 9.44 -3.05
C ASP A 80 -17.67 8.71 -3.85
N VAL A 81 -18.87 9.29 -3.91
CA VAL A 81 -19.99 8.73 -4.68
C VAL A 81 -19.81 8.87 -6.19
N ARG A 82 -18.95 9.79 -6.65
CA ARG A 82 -18.68 10.08 -8.07
C ARG A 82 -17.57 9.17 -8.60
N ALA A 83 -17.88 8.40 -9.63
CA ALA A 83 -16.93 7.47 -10.26
C ALA A 83 -15.62 8.12 -10.75
N PRO A 84 -15.62 9.32 -11.38
CA PRO A 84 -14.38 9.94 -11.84
C PRO A 84 -13.38 10.25 -10.72
N ILE A 85 -13.88 10.64 -9.54
CA ILE A 85 -13.05 10.96 -8.37
C ILE A 85 -12.49 9.68 -7.76
N ARG A 86 -13.33 8.64 -7.61
CA ARG A 86 -12.86 7.32 -7.16
C ARG A 86 -11.77 6.77 -8.07
N THR A 87 -11.97 6.80 -9.38
CA THR A 87 -10.99 6.30 -10.35
C THR A 87 -9.67 7.04 -10.26
N LEU A 88 -9.71 8.38 -10.17
CA LEU A 88 -8.48 9.16 -9.97
C LEU A 88 -7.82 8.80 -8.64
N SER A 89 -8.57 8.75 -7.55
CA SER A 89 -8.04 8.45 -6.22
C SER A 89 -7.44 7.04 -6.14
N PHE A 90 -8.05 6.08 -6.82
CA PHE A 90 -7.50 4.73 -6.96
C PHE A 90 -6.20 4.70 -7.77
N ASP A 91 -6.11 5.48 -8.86
CA ASP A 91 -4.86 5.65 -9.62
C ASP A 91 -3.76 6.25 -8.71
N VAL A 92 -4.09 7.27 -7.89
CA VAL A 92 -3.14 7.86 -6.92
C VAL A 92 -2.73 6.86 -5.85
N LEU A 93 -3.68 6.10 -5.28
CA LEU A 93 -3.39 5.07 -4.28
C LEU A 93 -2.41 4.02 -4.83
N THR A 94 -2.64 3.56 -6.05
CA THR A 94 -1.77 2.59 -6.72
C THR A 94 -0.36 3.17 -6.90
N LEU A 95 -0.25 4.45 -7.27
CA LEU A 95 1.03 5.16 -7.36
C LEU A 95 1.73 5.26 -6.00
N LEU A 96 0.99 5.53 -4.91
CA LEU A 96 1.54 5.57 -3.55
C LEU A 96 2.08 4.19 -3.14
N LEU A 97 1.34 3.12 -3.39
CA LEU A 97 1.78 1.74 -3.13
C LEU A 97 3.05 1.37 -3.91
N GLN A 98 3.23 1.91 -5.12
CA GLN A 98 4.42 1.68 -5.94
C GLN A 98 5.64 2.49 -5.47
N LYS A 99 5.44 3.76 -5.09
CA LYS A 99 6.53 4.69 -4.76
C LYS A 99 6.94 4.68 -3.30
N TYR A 100 5.99 4.43 -2.40
CA TYR A 100 6.15 4.61 -0.97
C TYR A 100 5.77 3.34 -0.20
N GLY A 101 6.24 2.18 -0.65
CA GLY A 101 5.93 0.89 -0.04
C GLY A 101 6.14 0.86 1.48
N ARG A 102 7.26 1.37 1.99
CA ARG A 102 7.55 1.42 3.43
C ARG A 102 6.55 2.26 4.23
N LEU A 103 6.15 3.42 3.71
CA LEU A 103 5.18 4.28 4.39
C LEU A 103 3.77 3.67 4.33
N CYS A 104 3.43 3.01 3.21
CA CYS A 104 2.17 2.31 3.05
C CYS A 104 2.06 1.10 3.99
N SER A 105 3.12 0.29 4.09
CA SER A 105 3.12 -0.95 4.86
C SER A 105 2.90 -0.74 6.36
N GLN A 106 3.21 0.45 6.86
CA GLN A 106 2.99 0.86 8.25
C GLN A 106 1.61 1.52 8.48
N ASN A 107 0.88 1.83 7.42
CA ASN A 107 -0.39 2.56 7.50
C ASN A 107 -1.59 1.59 7.56
N ARG A 108 -2.09 1.36 8.78
CA ARG A 108 -3.25 0.49 9.05
C ARG A 108 -4.56 1.03 8.46
N GLU A 109 -4.74 2.35 8.44
CA GLU A 109 -5.92 2.98 7.85
C GLU A 109 -5.97 2.71 6.35
N LEU A 110 -4.84 2.86 5.66
CA LEU A 110 -4.71 2.52 4.24
C LEU A 110 -5.02 1.05 3.99
N PHE A 111 -4.47 0.15 4.81
CA PHE A 111 -4.76 -1.28 4.73
C PHE A 111 -6.26 -1.56 4.85
N SER A 112 -6.90 -1.04 5.91
CA SER A 112 -8.33 -1.25 6.17
C SER A 112 -9.22 -0.66 5.08
N ALA A 113 -8.94 0.57 4.63
CA ALA A 113 -9.71 1.25 3.60
C ALA A 113 -9.58 0.55 2.23
N PHE A 114 -8.40 0.02 1.91
CA PHE A 114 -8.22 -0.78 0.70
C PHE A 114 -9.07 -2.05 0.75
N LEU A 115 -9.07 -2.78 1.88
CA LEU A 115 -9.92 -3.97 2.03
C LEU A 115 -11.40 -3.62 1.97
N GLN A 116 -11.84 -2.54 2.61
CA GLN A 116 -13.23 -2.07 2.51
C GLN A 116 -13.63 -1.74 1.07
N LEU A 117 -12.75 -1.12 0.29
CA LEU A 117 -12.99 -0.87 -1.14
C LEU A 117 -13.11 -2.18 -1.93
N MET A 118 -12.27 -3.17 -1.62
CA MET A 118 -12.25 -4.48 -2.27
C MET A 118 -13.40 -5.39 -1.82
N ASP A 119 -14.02 -5.12 -0.68
CA ASP A 119 -15.22 -5.83 -0.23
C ASP A 119 -16.49 -5.18 -0.82
N GLY A 120 -16.52 -3.84 -0.86
CA GLY A 120 -17.68 -3.05 -1.31
C GLY A 120 -18.03 -3.14 -2.79
N GLN A 121 -19.18 -2.58 -3.18
CA GLN A 121 -19.72 -2.66 -4.55
C GLN A 121 -19.07 -1.69 -5.56
N ARG A 122 -18.27 -0.73 -5.08
CA ARG A 122 -17.73 0.38 -5.90
C ARG A 122 -16.30 0.14 -6.39
N LYS A 123 -16.00 -1.09 -6.78
CA LYS A 123 -14.69 -1.52 -7.25
C LYS A 123 -14.33 -0.82 -8.57
N PRO A 124 -13.03 -0.62 -8.86
CA PRO A 124 -12.59 -0.17 -10.18
C PRO A 124 -13.08 -1.12 -11.28
N GLU A 125 -13.69 -0.57 -12.34
CA GLU A 125 -14.22 -1.34 -13.48
C GLU A 125 -13.11 -2.02 -14.29
N ASN A 126 -11.92 -1.41 -14.33
CA ASN A 126 -10.78 -1.97 -15.05
C ASN A 126 -10.14 -3.11 -14.24
N ARG A 127 -10.48 -4.35 -14.60
CA ARG A 127 -9.97 -5.58 -13.97
C ARG A 127 -8.45 -5.68 -13.96
N THR A 128 -7.79 -5.26 -15.04
CA THR A 128 -6.33 -5.30 -15.15
C THR A 128 -5.69 -4.41 -14.08
N LYS A 129 -6.16 -3.15 -13.98
CA LYS A 129 -5.70 -2.22 -12.94
C LYS A 129 -6.02 -2.72 -11.53
N LEU A 130 -7.18 -3.32 -11.35
CA LEU A 130 -7.60 -3.92 -10.08
C LEU A 130 -6.63 -5.02 -9.64
N LEU A 131 -6.35 -5.98 -10.52
CA LEU A 131 -5.43 -7.09 -10.23
C LEU A 131 -4.00 -6.60 -9.97
N ASP A 132 -3.56 -5.55 -10.66
CA ASP A 132 -2.26 -4.93 -10.43
C ASP A 132 -2.17 -4.26 -9.07
N ALA A 133 -3.22 -3.54 -8.67
CA ALA A 133 -3.30 -2.95 -7.35
C ALA A 133 -3.35 -4.02 -6.24
N LEU A 134 -4.11 -5.11 -6.42
CA LEU A 134 -4.12 -6.25 -5.50
C LEU A 134 -2.73 -6.85 -5.35
N SER A 135 -2.04 -7.09 -6.47
CA SER A 135 -0.69 -7.65 -6.48
C SER A 135 0.33 -6.74 -5.80
N GLN A 136 0.24 -5.43 -6.03
CA GLN A 136 1.10 -4.44 -5.38
C GLN A 136 0.79 -4.33 -3.89
N PHE A 137 -0.48 -4.36 -3.50
CA PHE A 137 -0.91 -4.34 -2.10
C PHE A 137 -0.31 -5.52 -1.33
N ILE A 138 -0.41 -6.73 -1.88
CA ILE A 138 0.18 -7.92 -1.25
C ILE A 138 1.70 -7.78 -1.13
N VAL A 139 2.39 -7.19 -2.11
CA VAL A 139 3.85 -6.97 -2.00
C VAL A 139 4.20 -5.98 -0.90
N VAL A 140 3.50 -4.84 -0.88
CA VAL A 140 3.77 -3.76 0.06
C VAL A 140 3.54 -4.21 1.50
N PHE A 141 2.43 -4.91 1.75
CA PHE A 141 2.09 -5.36 3.08
C PHE A 141 2.66 -6.74 3.43
N GLY A 142 3.01 -7.56 2.44
CA GLY A 142 3.44 -8.95 2.59
C GLY A 142 4.88 -9.16 3.09
N VAL A 143 5.61 -8.07 3.35
CA VAL A 143 7.04 -8.09 3.71
C VAL A 143 7.86 -8.97 2.76
N PHE A 144 7.60 -8.88 1.45
CA PHE A 144 8.54 -9.40 0.44
C PHE A 144 9.71 -8.43 0.31
N ASN A 145 10.48 -8.25 1.38
CA ASN A 145 11.79 -7.68 1.24
C ASN A 145 12.72 -8.81 0.78
N ASP A 146 12.91 -8.90 -0.54
CA ASP A 146 14.23 -9.31 -1.01
C ASP A 146 15.25 -8.43 -0.26
N ASN A 147 16.15 -9.07 0.48
CA ASN A 147 17.25 -8.47 1.25
C ASN A 147 18.26 -7.68 0.39
N LYS A 148 17.82 -6.79 -0.50
CA LYS A 148 18.69 -5.96 -1.33
C LYS A 148 18.16 -4.55 -1.40
N LEU A 149 19.01 -3.65 -0.90
CA LEU A 149 18.83 -2.20 -0.79
C LEU A 149 17.86 -1.91 0.34
N TRP A 150 18.34 -1.44 1.48
CA TRP A 150 18.16 -0.06 1.92
C TRP A 150 18.95 0.05 3.23
N PRO A 151 20.00 0.88 3.31
CA PRO A 151 20.72 1.03 4.55
C PRO A 151 19.76 1.62 5.59
N GLU A 152 19.51 0.88 6.67
CA GLU A 152 19.09 1.47 7.94
C GLU A 152 20.19 2.47 8.32
N ARG A 153 20.02 3.72 7.90
CA ARG A 153 20.88 4.81 8.36
C ARG A 153 20.37 5.21 9.72
N THR A 154 20.87 4.51 10.73
CA THR A 154 20.91 5.01 12.10
C THR A 154 21.66 6.35 12.05
N LEU A 155 20.94 7.44 12.24
CA LEU A 155 21.56 8.76 12.42
C LEU A 155 22.18 8.79 13.82
N THR A 156 23.47 8.47 13.89
CA THR A 156 24.26 8.69 15.10
C THR A 156 24.63 10.17 15.15
N ILE A 157 23.94 10.94 15.98
CA ILE A 157 24.34 12.33 16.26
C ILE A 157 25.41 12.27 17.36
N SER A 158 26.67 12.42 16.98
CA SER A 158 27.79 12.58 17.91
C SER A 158 27.96 14.06 18.24
N PHE A 159 27.79 14.43 19.51
CA PHE A 159 28.18 15.75 20.00
C PHE A 159 29.69 15.74 20.24
N GLU A 160 30.45 16.44 19.39
CA GLU A 160 31.82 16.82 19.72
C GLU A 160 31.75 17.85 20.85
N LYS A 161 32.01 17.38 22.07
CA LYS A 161 32.27 18.24 23.20
C LYS A 161 33.75 18.61 23.13
N GLU A 162 34.07 19.87 22.82
CA GLU A 162 35.38 20.42 23.16
C GLU A 162 35.59 20.21 24.66
N VAL A 163 36.54 19.34 25.00
CA VAL A 163 36.87 18.99 26.37
C VAL A 163 37.76 20.09 26.94
N THR A 164 37.20 20.91 27.84
CA THR A 164 37.96 21.31 29.03
C THR A 164 37.47 20.48 30.20
N GLU A 165 38.46 20.04 30.96
CA GLU A 165 38.46 18.97 31.96
C GLU A 165 37.31 19.03 32.97
N THR A 166 36.64 17.90 33.20
CA THR A 166 36.59 17.19 34.49
C THR A 166 35.42 16.19 34.53
N ARG A 167 35.69 15.05 35.15
CA ARG A 167 34.85 13.84 35.23
C ARG A 167 33.51 14.10 35.93
N SER A 168 32.41 13.82 35.23
CA SER A 168 31.28 13.08 35.79
C SER A 168 30.48 12.44 34.64
N SER A 169 30.07 11.20 34.86
CA SER A 169 29.33 10.34 33.93
C SER A 169 28.10 11.06 33.36
N ALA A 170 28.06 11.29 32.05
CA ALA A 170 26.83 11.68 31.37
C ALA A 170 26.12 10.40 30.89
N PRO A 171 24.84 10.17 31.23
CA PRO A 171 24.12 9.01 30.71
C PRO A 171 23.99 9.16 29.20
N ALA A 172 24.30 8.10 28.47
CA ALA A 172 23.96 8.01 27.06
C ALA A 172 22.44 8.18 26.93
N VAL A 173 21.99 9.35 26.48
CA VAL A 173 20.58 9.57 26.19
C VAL A 173 20.29 8.80 24.91
N SER A 174 19.78 7.59 25.08
CA SER A 174 19.06 6.86 24.05
C SER A 174 17.82 7.69 23.70
N LEU A 175 17.94 8.53 22.67
CA LEU A 175 16.76 8.99 21.94
C LEU A 175 16.27 7.80 21.11
N LEU A 176 15.57 6.87 21.78
CA LEU A 176 14.47 6.18 21.10
C LEU A 176 13.68 7.26 20.36
N PRO A 177 13.26 7.06 19.10
CA PRO A 177 12.44 8.02 18.39
C PRO A 177 11.12 8.14 19.15
N SER A 178 11.09 9.03 20.15
CA SER A 178 9.87 9.43 20.82
C SER A 178 9.07 10.16 19.76
N ALA A 179 7.93 9.54 19.44
CA ALA A 179 6.84 9.98 18.58
C ALA A 179 7.06 11.32 17.85
N ALA A 180 7.01 11.23 16.51
CA ALA A 180 6.85 12.32 15.56
C ALA A 180 6.45 13.69 16.17
N TYR A 181 7.35 14.67 16.07
CA TYR A 181 7.15 16.07 16.51
C TYR A 181 6.02 16.85 15.77
N PHE A 182 5.15 16.15 15.05
CA PHE A 182 3.90 16.67 14.49
C PHE A 182 2.73 15.75 14.85
N HIS A 183 2.47 15.62 16.16
CA HIS A 183 1.23 15.04 16.66
C HIS A 183 0.12 16.10 16.57
N PHE A 184 -0.67 16.07 15.49
CA PHE A 184 -1.93 16.81 15.43
C PHE A 184 -3.06 15.91 15.95
N PRO A 185 -3.62 16.15 17.15
CA PRO A 185 -4.62 15.27 17.76
C PRO A 185 -5.98 15.25 17.05
N VAL A 186 -6.16 16.02 15.97
CA VAL A 186 -7.43 16.09 15.22
C VAL A 186 -7.49 15.07 14.07
N LEU A 187 -6.37 14.44 13.69
CA LEU A 187 -6.34 13.38 12.66
C LEU A 187 -5.80 12.04 13.17
N CYS A 188 -5.38 11.94 14.44
CA CYS A 188 -5.05 10.68 15.07
C CYS A 188 -6.31 10.10 15.75
N LEU A 189 -7.21 9.51 14.97
CA LEU A 189 -8.09 8.47 15.51
C LEU A 189 -7.24 7.22 15.68
N ASP A 190 -6.70 7.00 16.88
CA ASP A 190 -6.19 5.71 17.37
C ASP A 190 -5.48 4.83 16.33
N SER A 191 -4.63 5.41 15.48
CA SER A 191 -3.64 4.64 14.74
C SER A 191 -2.58 4.26 15.76
N ALA A 192 -2.88 3.21 16.53
CA ALA A 192 -1.90 2.37 17.16
C ALA A 192 -0.94 1.89 16.05
N THR A 193 0.07 2.71 15.77
CA THR A 193 1.39 2.19 15.48
C THR A 193 1.70 1.28 16.64
N SER A 194 1.36 0.00 16.52
CA SER A 194 1.85 -1.02 17.41
C SER A 194 3.35 -0.80 17.53
N ALA A 195 3.85 -0.78 18.76
CA ALA A 195 5.26 -0.53 19.08
C ALA A 195 6.23 -1.41 18.26
N ASP A 196 5.74 -2.51 17.68
CA ASP A 196 6.52 -3.47 16.86
C ASP A 196 6.69 -3.14 15.38
N GLY A 197 6.07 -2.08 14.83
CA GLY A 197 6.27 -1.70 13.42
C GLY A 197 5.88 -2.77 12.37
N THR A 198 5.20 -3.83 12.80
CA THR A 198 4.82 -4.98 11.96
C THR A 198 3.69 -4.60 11.00
N SER A 199 3.82 -5.00 9.75
CA SER A 199 2.80 -4.78 8.72
C SER A 199 1.48 -5.47 9.11
N PRO A 200 0.31 -4.83 8.89
CA PRO A 200 -0.99 -5.40 9.23
C PRO A 200 -1.26 -6.75 8.56
N LEU A 201 -0.75 -6.99 7.34
CA LEU A 201 -0.93 -8.27 6.66
C LEU A 201 -0.15 -9.43 7.31
N MET A 202 0.88 -9.15 8.09
CA MET A 202 1.66 -10.16 8.81
C MET A 202 0.98 -10.61 10.11
N THR A 203 -0.15 -10.00 10.47
CA THR A 203 -0.93 -10.40 11.63
C THR A 203 -1.95 -11.47 11.23
N ARG A 204 -2.32 -12.34 12.19
CA ARG A 204 -3.37 -13.36 12.01
C ARG A 204 -4.66 -12.75 11.45
N ASP A 205 -5.16 -11.70 12.08
CA ASP A 205 -6.43 -11.06 11.68
C ASP A 205 -6.32 -10.34 10.35
N GLY A 206 -5.19 -9.67 10.08
CA GLY A 206 -4.96 -9.00 8.80
C GLY A 206 -4.93 -9.98 7.64
N LEU A 207 -4.26 -11.12 7.79
CA LEU A 207 -4.22 -12.17 6.78
C LEU A 207 -5.60 -12.78 6.52
N LEU A 208 -6.33 -13.14 7.59
CA LEU A 208 -7.68 -13.69 7.48
C LEU A 208 -8.62 -12.74 6.77
N ASN A 209 -8.60 -11.45 7.13
CA ASN A 209 -9.41 -10.42 6.47
C ASN A 209 -9.03 -10.26 4.99
N CYS A 210 -7.73 -10.28 4.67
CA CYS A 210 -7.28 -10.26 3.27
C CYS A 210 -7.80 -11.47 2.47
N CYS A 211 -7.65 -12.69 2.98
CA CYS A 211 -8.15 -13.88 2.32
C CYS A 211 -9.67 -13.85 2.15
N ARG A 212 -10.40 -13.39 3.17
CA ARG A 212 -11.86 -13.28 3.13
C ARG A 212 -12.36 -12.32 2.04
N VAL A 213 -11.62 -11.25 1.75
CA VAL A 213 -11.98 -10.28 0.72
C VAL A 213 -11.45 -10.68 -0.65
N PHE A 214 -10.19 -11.11 -0.74
CA PHE A 214 -9.54 -11.36 -2.03
C PHE A 214 -9.95 -12.69 -2.65
N CYS A 215 -10.18 -13.75 -1.87
CA CYS A 215 -10.53 -15.06 -2.44
C CYS A 215 -11.86 -15.02 -3.22
N PRO A 216 -12.97 -14.48 -2.66
CA PRO A 216 -14.23 -14.36 -3.41
C PRO A 216 -14.13 -13.39 -4.58
N LEU A 217 -13.37 -12.29 -4.44
CA LEU A 217 -13.15 -11.33 -5.52
C LEU A 217 -12.43 -11.98 -6.72
N LEU A 218 -11.37 -12.72 -6.44
CA LEU A 218 -10.61 -13.43 -7.48
C LEU A 218 -11.46 -14.53 -8.11
N GLU A 219 -12.25 -15.27 -7.33
CA GLU A 219 -13.18 -16.26 -7.87
C GLU A 219 -14.19 -15.62 -8.83
N ALA A 220 -14.81 -14.51 -8.44
CA ALA A 220 -15.76 -13.79 -9.30
C ALA A 220 -15.10 -13.37 -10.63
N ILE A 221 -13.88 -12.83 -10.59
CA ILE A 221 -13.13 -12.45 -11.80
C ILE A 221 -12.88 -13.68 -12.69
N ILE A 222 -12.51 -14.81 -12.10
CA ILE A 222 -12.26 -16.06 -12.82
C ILE A 222 -13.53 -16.57 -13.49
N GLN A 223 -14.67 -16.53 -12.81
CA GLN A 223 -15.94 -16.97 -13.36
C GLN A 223 -16.34 -16.14 -14.59
N VAL A 224 -16.25 -14.81 -14.52
CA VAL A 224 -16.61 -13.97 -15.67
C VAL A 224 -15.68 -14.18 -16.88
N GLU A 225 -14.39 -14.47 -16.67
CA GLU A 225 -13.47 -14.74 -17.79
C GLU A 225 -13.72 -16.10 -18.44
N LYS A 226 -14.24 -17.11 -17.71
CA LYS A 226 -14.61 -18.41 -18.29
C LYS A 226 -15.78 -18.29 -19.27
N ASP A 227 -16.73 -17.42 -18.96
CA ASP A 227 -17.92 -17.22 -19.77
C ASP A 227 -17.60 -16.46 -21.08
N ALA A 228 -16.44 -15.80 -21.15
CA ALA A 228 -16.08 -14.88 -22.23
C ALA A 228 -15.28 -15.49 -23.39
N ASP A 229 -14.54 -16.60 -23.21
CA ASP A 229 -13.97 -17.43 -24.30
C ASP A 229 -13.12 -18.58 -23.73
N GLY A 230 -13.50 -19.83 -24.02
CA GLY A 230 -12.97 -21.03 -23.37
C GLY A 230 -11.56 -21.50 -23.77
N THR A 231 -10.77 -20.75 -24.55
CA THR A 231 -9.53 -21.31 -25.15
C THR A 231 -8.26 -20.45 -25.14
N LYS A 232 -8.22 -19.28 -24.50
CA LYS A 232 -6.95 -18.56 -24.32
C LYS A 232 -6.73 -18.15 -22.87
N PHE A 233 -5.58 -18.54 -22.33
CA PHE A 233 -5.04 -18.01 -21.08
C PHE A 233 -4.79 -16.50 -21.28
N THR A 234 -5.82 -15.70 -21.01
CA THR A 234 -5.80 -14.25 -21.25
C THR A 234 -4.78 -13.56 -20.33
N SER A 235 -4.34 -12.35 -20.69
CA SER A 235 -3.48 -11.54 -19.81
C SER A 235 -4.10 -11.30 -18.43
N THR A 236 -5.42 -11.42 -18.28
CA THR A 236 -6.12 -11.34 -17.00
C THR A 236 -5.79 -12.54 -16.12
N MET A 237 -5.79 -13.74 -16.69
CA MET A 237 -5.54 -15.00 -15.99
C MET A 237 -4.11 -15.12 -15.47
N SER A 238 -3.12 -14.59 -16.20
CA SER A 238 -1.74 -14.51 -15.69
C SER A 238 -1.61 -13.56 -14.49
N ARG A 239 -2.38 -12.47 -14.47
CA ARG A 239 -2.41 -11.53 -13.33
C ARG A 239 -3.13 -12.13 -12.12
N VAL A 240 -4.26 -12.82 -12.34
CA VAL A 240 -4.93 -13.59 -11.29
C VAL A 240 -3.97 -14.60 -10.68
N HIS A 241 -3.25 -15.38 -11.51
CA HIS A 241 -2.24 -16.32 -11.03
C HIS A 241 -1.18 -15.65 -10.16
N ASN A 242 -0.68 -14.47 -10.57
CA ASN A 242 0.30 -13.72 -9.80
C ASN A 242 -0.25 -13.28 -8.42
N VAL A 243 -1.47 -12.74 -8.37
CA VAL A 243 -2.11 -12.33 -7.12
C VAL A 243 -2.30 -13.53 -6.18
N VAL A 244 -2.85 -14.64 -6.68
CA VAL A 244 -3.06 -15.86 -5.87
C VAL A 244 -1.72 -16.42 -5.39
N SER A 245 -0.72 -16.51 -6.27
CA SER A 245 0.61 -17.00 -5.90
C SER A 245 1.20 -16.18 -4.76
N ARG A 246 1.15 -14.85 -4.85
CA ARG A 246 1.68 -13.96 -3.81
C ARG A 246 0.91 -14.09 -2.50
N LEU A 247 -0.42 -14.18 -2.56
CA LEU A 247 -1.24 -14.34 -1.36
C LEU A 247 -0.93 -15.66 -0.64
N VAL A 248 -0.73 -16.75 -1.39
CA VAL A 248 -0.33 -18.04 -0.82
C VAL A 248 1.09 -17.95 -0.22
N ASP A 249 2.03 -17.29 -0.89
CA ASP A 249 3.40 -17.12 -0.37
C ASP A 249 3.40 -16.36 0.97
N VAL A 250 2.62 -15.28 1.06
CA VAL A 250 2.43 -14.55 2.33
C VAL A 250 1.78 -15.45 3.38
N SER A 251 0.76 -16.22 3.00
CA SER A 251 0.05 -17.08 3.94
C SER A 251 0.99 -18.14 4.53
N LEU A 252 1.83 -18.76 3.70
CA LEU A 252 2.84 -19.71 4.15
C LEU A 252 3.86 -19.03 5.08
N HIS A 253 4.36 -17.85 4.70
CA HIS A 253 5.30 -17.10 5.53
C HIS A 253 4.72 -16.76 6.92
N VAL A 254 3.47 -16.29 6.98
CA VAL A 254 2.80 -16.00 8.25
C VAL A 254 2.56 -17.28 9.06
N LEU A 255 2.21 -18.40 8.43
CA LEU A 255 2.07 -19.67 9.14
C LEU A 255 3.40 -20.18 9.72
N ASP A 256 4.52 -19.89 9.06
CA ASP A 256 5.86 -20.25 9.53
C ASP A 256 6.32 -19.42 10.75
N LEU A 257 5.73 -18.24 10.99
CA LEU A 257 6.05 -17.37 12.13
C LEU A 257 5.56 -17.91 13.49
N GLN A 258 5.13 -19.18 13.56
CA GLN A 258 4.76 -19.92 14.78
C GLN A 258 3.79 -19.19 15.71
N PHE A 259 2.59 -18.89 15.21
CA PHE A 259 1.49 -18.38 16.04
C PHE A 259 0.88 -19.47 16.94
N ASP A 260 0.47 -19.09 18.15
CA ASP A 260 -0.45 -19.90 18.96
C ASP A 260 -1.73 -20.18 18.14
N GLY A 261 -2.05 -21.45 17.95
CA GLY A 261 -3.19 -21.88 17.11
C GLY A 261 -2.93 -21.87 15.60
N ALA A 262 -1.68 -21.96 15.14
CA ALA A 262 -1.34 -22.04 13.72
C ALA A 262 -2.12 -23.11 12.94
N GLY A 263 -2.49 -24.23 13.57
CA GLY A 263 -3.33 -25.27 12.96
C GLY A 263 -4.75 -24.79 12.63
N GLU A 264 -5.37 -24.01 13.51
CA GLU A 264 -6.69 -23.42 13.29
C GLU A 264 -6.63 -22.36 12.18
N LEU A 265 -5.62 -21.48 12.23
CA LEU A 265 -5.37 -20.47 11.21
C LEU A 265 -5.15 -21.11 9.83
N ARG A 266 -4.32 -22.16 9.76
CA ARG A 266 -4.10 -22.92 8.52
C ARG A 266 -5.41 -23.52 8.02
N GLY A 267 -6.22 -24.13 8.88
CA GLY A 267 -7.52 -24.69 8.51
C GLY A 267 -8.45 -23.65 7.88
N GLN A 268 -8.56 -22.46 8.48
CA GLN A 268 -9.37 -21.35 7.95
C GLN A 268 -8.83 -20.85 6.60
N ILE A 269 -7.52 -20.68 6.46
CA ILE A 269 -6.88 -20.25 5.22
C ILE A 269 -7.09 -21.28 4.10
N VAL A 270 -6.84 -22.57 4.38
CA VAL A 270 -7.08 -23.67 3.43
C VAL A 270 -8.54 -23.71 2.98
N ALA A 271 -9.49 -23.51 3.90
CA ALA A 271 -10.91 -23.47 3.57
C ALA A 271 -11.24 -22.32 2.59
N MET A 272 -10.72 -21.11 2.85
CA MET A 272 -10.93 -19.94 1.97
C MET A 272 -10.29 -20.12 0.59
N PHE A 273 -9.13 -20.75 0.51
CA PHE A 273 -8.48 -21.07 -0.76
C PHE A 273 -9.12 -22.28 -1.48
N GLY A 274 -9.96 -23.06 -0.80
CA GLY A 274 -10.60 -24.26 -1.34
C GLY A 274 -11.43 -23.99 -2.61
N GLN A 275 -12.11 -22.84 -2.67
CA GLN A 275 -12.88 -22.41 -3.84
C GLN A 275 -11.95 -22.05 -5.03
N LEU A 276 -10.87 -21.32 -4.75
CA LEU A 276 -9.85 -21.00 -5.77
C LEU A 276 -9.13 -22.26 -6.27
N ARG A 277 -8.85 -23.24 -5.41
CA ARG A 277 -8.24 -24.53 -5.78
C ARG A 277 -9.10 -25.31 -6.79
N ARG A 278 -10.42 -25.16 -6.76
CA ARG A 278 -11.36 -25.84 -7.67
C ARG A 278 -11.49 -25.13 -9.03
N CYS A 279 -10.87 -23.95 -9.21
CA CYS A 279 -10.90 -23.23 -10.47
C CYS A 279 -9.88 -23.80 -11.48
N PRO A 280 -10.16 -23.81 -12.80
CA PRO A 280 -9.28 -24.41 -13.81
C PRO A 280 -7.90 -23.74 -13.93
N LEU A 281 -7.73 -22.52 -13.40
CA LEU A 281 -6.42 -21.87 -13.25
C LEU A 281 -5.41 -22.68 -12.47
N THR A 282 -5.86 -23.37 -11.42
CA THR A 282 -4.99 -24.13 -10.51
C THR A 282 -4.62 -25.47 -11.13
N GLY A 283 -5.56 -26.10 -11.86
CA GLY A 283 -5.33 -27.31 -12.65
C GLY A 283 -4.36 -27.08 -13.81
N ALA A 284 -4.36 -25.88 -14.41
CA ALA A 284 -3.43 -25.52 -15.48
C ALA A 284 -2.01 -25.18 -14.98
N SER A 285 -1.86 -24.71 -13.73
CA SER A 285 -0.57 -24.26 -13.18
C SER A 285 -0.02 -25.23 -12.14
N ARG A 286 0.89 -26.12 -12.56
CA ARG A 286 1.60 -27.04 -11.64
C ARG A 286 2.28 -26.32 -10.47
N LYS A 287 2.78 -25.10 -10.67
CA LYS A 287 3.41 -24.30 -9.60
C LYS A 287 2.40 -23.91 -8.52
N LEU A 288 1.20 -23.52 -8.94
CA LEU A 288 0.16 -23.08 -8.00
C LEU A 288 -0.46 -24.28 -7.26
N ALA A 289 -0.67 -25.39 -7.96
CA ALA A 289 -1.10 -26.65 -7.36
C ALA A 289 -0.15 -27.09 -6.22
N LYS A 290 1.17 -27.11 -6.49
CA LYS A 290 2.18 -27.40 -5.45
C LYS A 290 2.09 -26.49 -4.25
N LYS A 291 1.86 -25.18 -4.44
CA LYS A 291 1.72 -24.23 -3.33
C LYS A 291 0.46 -24.47 -2.50
N PHE A 292 -0.66 -24.82 -3.14
CA PHE A 292 -1.86 -25.25 -2.42
C PHE A 292 -1.66 -26.55 -1.66
N ASP A 293 -0.91 -27.49 -2.23
CA ASP A 293 -0.59 -28.74 -1.55
C ASP A 293 0.32 -28.48 -0.33
N LEU A 294 1.29 -27.57 -0.42
CA LEU A 294 2.11 -27.12 0.72
C LEU A 294 1.27 -26.44 1.81
N LEU A 295 0.29 -25.64 1.41
CA LEU A 295 -0.66 -24.99 2.33
C LEU A 295 -1.58 -26.03 3.00
N ALA A 296 -1.93 -27.11 2.30
CA ALA A 296 -2.78 -28.19 2.79
C ALA A 296 -2.02 -29.31 3.56
N ALA A 297 -0.71 -29.43 3.39
CA ALA A 297 0.09 -30.42 4.09
C ALA A 297 0.08 -30.16 5.60
N GLN A 298 -0.48 -31.10 6.35
CA GLN A 298 -0.44 -31.11 7.82
C GLN A 298 0.97 -31.48 8.30
N ASN A 299 1.47 -30.78 9.30
CA ASN A 299 2.29 -31.41 10.33
C ASN A 299 1.35 -31.87 11.43
#